data_AF-A0A434CFP5-F1
#
_entry.id   AF-A0A434CFP5-F1
#
_cell.length_a   1.000
_cell.length_b   1.000
_cell.length_c   1.000
_cell.angle_alpha   90.00
_cell.angle_beta   90.00
_cell.angle_gamma   90.00
#
_symmetry.space_group_name_H-M   'P 1'
#
loop_
_entity.id
_entity.type
_entity.pdbx_description
1 polymer ?
#
loop_
_entity_poly.entity_id
_entity_poly.type
_entity_poly.pdbx_seq_one_letter_code
_entity_poly.pdbx_strand_id
1 'polypeptide(L)'
;PGDPYTLDIQKGFEEKMKAFPDVKIISLPAMQWEASNAGTIVADQMLANPDIDLIFSHAAHLSVAAVASLEAAGKKPGDVMLMSSNGAPVGLDLIRKGWLNAEIEQPLYAQAAAVAMFMDKIVKKQEIKPGEYDVLGLKSTVTKEAWGPNIKIPGAAITKENVDNPAFWGNQKPPTDTVKSVE
;
A
#
# COMPACT_ATOMS: atom_id res chain seq x y z
N PRO A 1 -14.71 -9.05 -1.68
CA PRO A 1 -13.52 -8.64 -2.48
C PRO A 1 -12.89 -9.84 -3.18
N GLY A 2 -12.49 -9.69 -4.44
CA GLY A 2 -11.79 -10.73 -5.21
C GLY A 2 -10.42 -10.29 -5.74
N ASP A 3 -9.94 -9.10 -5.34
CA ASP A 3 -8.65 -8.55 -5.75
C ASP A 3 -7.53 -9.12 -4.86
N PRO A 4 -6.58 -9.88 -5.41
CA PRO A 4 -5.49 -10.48 -4.63
C PRO A 4 -4.65 -9.47 -3.86
N TYR A 5 -4.51 -8.22 -4.36
CA TYR A 5 -3.71 -7.18 -3.69
C TYR A 5 -4.16 -6.98 -2.23
N THR A 6 -5.47 -6.77 -2.04
CA THR A 6 -6.04 -6.52 -0.72
C THR A 6 -6.17 -7.79 0.12
N LEU A 7 -6.41 -8.94 -0.52
CA LEU A 7 -6.51 -10.23 0.17
C LEU A 7 -5.17 -10.66 0.78
N ASP A 8 -4.07 -10.49 0.06
CA ASP A 8 -2.74 -10.85 0.54
C ASP A 8 -2.24 -9.89 1.63
N ILE A 9 -2.56 -8.59 1.52
CA ILE A 9 -2.32 -7.61 2.59
C ILE A 9 -3.10 -7.99 3.85
N GLN A 10 -4.40 -8.30 3.72
CA GLN A 10 -5.24 -8.71 4.84
C GLN A 10 -4.65 -9.93 5.55
N LYS A 11 -4.29 -10.96 4.78
CA LYS A 11 -3.69 -12.19 5.30
C LYS A 11 -2.41 -11.90 6.09
N GLY A 12 -1.52 -11.09 5.53
CA GLY A 12 -0.26 -10.72 6.18
C GLY A 12 -0.46 -9.93 7.47
N PHE A 13 -1.41 -8.98 7.47
CA PHE A 13 -1.76 -8.19 8.65
C PHE A 13 -2.36 -9.07 9.75
N GLU A 14 -3.41 -9.84 9.44
CA GLU A 14 -4.07 -10.71 10.41
C GLU A 14 -3.12 -11.79 10.95
N GLU A 15 -2.19 -12.30 10.13
CA GLU A 15 -1.15 -13.23 10.59
C GLU A 15 -0.24 -12.61 11.65
N LYS A 16 0.16 -11.33 11.50
CA LYS A 16 0.93 -10.61 12.53
C LYS A 16 0.11 -10.38 13.79
N MET A 17 -1.17 -10.06 13.64
CA MET A 17 -2.05 -9.77 14.78
C MET A 17 -2.41 -11.00 15.62
N LYS A 18 -2.24 -12.22 15.11
CA LYS A 18 -2.38 -13.45 15.93
C LYS A 18 -1.48 -13.49 17.16
N ALA A 19 -0.36 -12.76 17.16
CA ALA A 19 0.53 -12.64 18.31
C ALA A 19 -0.03 -11.71 19.42
N PHE A 20 -1.09 -10.96 19.14
CA PHE A 20 -1.70 -9.97 20.04
C PHE A 20 -3.19 -10.30 20.23
N PRO A 21 -3.53 -11.38 20.96
CA PRO A 21 -4.91 -11.88 21.06
C PRO A 21 -5.89 -10.91 21.72
N ASP A 22 -5.40 -9.92 22.46
CA ASP A 22 -6.21 -8.89 23.10
C ASP A 22 -6.67 -7.79 22.11
N VAL A 23 -6.06 -7.72 20.92
CA VAL A 23 -6.48 -6.78 19.87
C VAL A 23 -7.64 -7.38 19.09
N LYS A 24 -8.77 -6.68 19.10
CA LYS A 24 -9.96 -7.05 18.33
C LYS A 24 -9.89 -6.43 16.93
N ILE A 25 -10.20 -7.23 15.92
CA ILE A 25 -10.21 -6.79 14.51
C ILE A 25 -11.64 -6.86 13.97
N ILE A 26 -12.08 -5.76 13.37
CA ILE A 26 -13.32 -5.67 12.60
C ILE A 26 -12.94 -5.46 11.13
N SER A 27 -13.08 -6.50 10.31
CA SER A 27 -12.70 -6.45 8.89
C SER A 27 -13.94 -6.23 8.00
N LEU A 28 -14.08 -5.03 7.45
CA LEU A 28 -15.18 -4.65 6.54
C LEU A 28 -14.63 -4.12 5.22
N PRO A 29 -14.91 -4.79 4.09
CA PRO A 29 -14.35 -4.38 2.81
C PRO A 29 -15.09 -3.19 2.18
N ALA A 30 -14.34 -2.18 1.74
CA ALA A 30 -14.83 -1.18 0.80
C ALA A 30 -15.00 -1.81 -0.59
N MET A 31 -16.23 -2.23 -0.92
CA MET A 31 -16.52 -2.89 -2.18
C MET A 31 -16.12 -2.00 -3.37
N GLN A 32 -15.54 -2.63 -4.40
CA GLN A 32 -15.06 -1.98 -5.62
C GLN A 32 -14.00 -0.88 -5.39
N TRP A 33 -13.33 -0.88 -4.24
CA TRP A 33 -12.37 0.17 -3.87
C TRP A 33 -13.00 1.57 -3.75
N GLU A 34 -14.32 1.64 -3.52
CA GLU A 34 -15.03 2.91 -3.43
C GLU A 34 -14.76 3.63 -2.11
N ALA A 35 -14.29 4.87 -2.21
CA ALA A 35 -14.02 5.71 -1.04
C ALA A 35 -15.31 6.05 -0.27
N SER A 36 -16.45 6.20 -0.97
CA SER A 36 -17.76 6.38 -0.34
C SER A 36 -18.12 5.23 0.59
N ASN A 37 -17.86 3.99 0.17
CA ASN A 37 -18.08 2.81 1.01
C ASN A 37 -17.19 2.82 2.25
N ALA A 38 -15.91 3.20 2.12
CA ALA A 38 -15.00 3.34 3.26
C ALA A 38 -15.48 4.42 4.25
N GLY A 39 -15.94 5.58 3.74
CA GLY A 39 -16.48 6.65 4.56
C GLY A 39 -17.70 6.20 5.39
N THR A 40 -18.66 5.52 4.75
CA THR A 40 -19.84 4.93 5.43
C THR A 40 -19.42 3.92 6.49
N ILE A 41 -18.52 2.99 6.15
CA ILE A 41 -18.00 1.99 7.11
C ILE A 41 -17.42 2.67 8.34
N VAL A 42 -16.56 3.68 8.17
CA VAL A 42 -15.94 4.39 9.30
C VAL A 42 -17.00 5.13 10.12
N ALA A 43 -17.94 5.83 9.49
CA ALA A 43 -19.00 6.54 10.21
C ALA A 43 -19.84 5.58 11.07
N ASP A 44 -20.26 4.44 10.51
CA ASP A 44 -21.05 3.44 11.21
C ASP A 44 -20.25 2.77 12.34
N GLN A 45 -18.99 2.37 12.06
CA GLN A 45 -18.17 1.66 13.04
C GLN A 45 -17.71 2.55 14.19
N MET A 46 -17.46 3.83 13.97
CA MET A 46 -17.12 4.76 15.06
C MET A 46 -18.31 5.04 15.98
N LEU A 47 -19.55 4.95 15.47
CA LEU A 47 -20.76 5.04 16.30
C LEU A 47 -20.99 3.75 17.10
N ALA A 48 -20.80 2.59 16.47
CA ALA A 48 -21.03 1.29 17.10
C ALA A 48 -19.90 0.88 18.07
N ASN A 49 -18.67 1.30 17.78
CA ASN A 49 -17.45 0.94 18.51
C ASN A 49 -16.63 2.23 18.76
N PRO A 50 -17.04 3.08 19.72
CA PRO A 50 -16.36 4.35 19.99
C PRO A 50 -14.94 4.21 20.54
N ASP A 51 -14.54 2.98 20.88
CA ASP A 51 -13.23 2.54 21.39
C ASP A 51 -12.28 2.06 20.28
N ILE A 52 -12.59 2.27 18.99
CA ILE A 52 -11.64 2.00 17.91
C ILE A 52 -10.38 2.87 18.07
N ASP A 53 -9.24 2.22 18.31
CA ASP A 53 -7.94 2.88 18.46
C ASP A 53 -7.26 3.18 17.10
N LEU A 54 -7.46 2.31 16.11
CA LEU A 54 -6.77 2.35 14.82
C LEU A 54 -7.68 1.91 13.66
N ILE A 55 -7.61 2.63 12.54
CA ILE A 55 -8.22 2.23 11.27
C ILE A 55 -7.12 1.97 10.24
N PHE A 56 -7.11 0.75 9.69
CA PHE A 56 -6.20 0.35 8.62
C PHE A 56 -6.96 0.23 7.29
N SER A 57 -6.68 1.13 6.35
CA SER A 57 -7.29 1.16 5.02
C SER A 57 -6.31 0.65 3.96
N HIS A 58 -6.68 -0.31 3.11
CA HIS A 58 -5.69 -0.93 2.22
C HIS A 58 -5.21 -0.06 1.03
N ALA A 59 -5.70 1.17 0.90
CA ALA A 59 -5.24 2.17 -0.07
C ALA A 59 -5.54 3.59 0.45
N ALA A 60 -4.66 4.56 0.13
CA ALA A 60 -4.74 5.88 0.75
C ALA A 60 -5.97 6.72 0.36
N HIS A 61 -6.59 6.49 -0.81
CA HIS A 61 -7.83 7.21 -1.18
C HIS A 61 -9.02 6.82 -0.30
N LEU A 62 -9.00 5.61 0.29
CA LEU A 62 -9.97 5.21 1.30
C LEU A 62 -9.75 5.96 2.63
N SER A 63 -8.48 6.19 3.00
CA SER A 63 -8.11 7.00 4.18
C SER A 63 -8.62 8.44 4.07
N VAL A 64 -8.71 9.00 2.86
CA VAL A 64 -9.29 10.34 2.64
C VAL A 64 -10.76 10.37 3.10
N ALA A 65 -11.56 9.35 2.75
CA ALA A 65 -12.95 9.27 3.19
C ALA A 65 -13.06 8.94 4.69
N ALA A 66 -12.16 8.12 5.22
CA ALA A 66 -12.08 7.85 6.67
C ALA A 66 -11.84 9.14 7.46
N VAL A 67 -10.90 9.98 7.01
CA VAL A 67 -10.63 11.29 7.62
C VAL A 67 -11.87 12.18 7.59
N ALA A 68 -12.57 12.29 6.45
CA ALA A 68 -13.78 13.09 6.36
C ALA A 68 -14.88 12.62 7.34
N SER A 69 -15.06 11.29 7.51
CA SER A 69 -16.00 10.74 8.49
C SER A 69 -15.58 11.03 9.93
N LEU A 70 -14.29 10.94 10.25
CA LEU A 70 -13.75 11.28 11.56
C LEU A 70 -13.90 12.77 11.88
N GLU A 71 -13.61 13.65 10.92
CA GLU A 71 -13.82 15.09 11.04
C GLU A 71 -15.29 15.43 11.29
N ALA A 72 -16.22 14.80 10.55
CA ALA A 72 -17.65 14.97 10.77
C ALA A 72 -18.10 14.51 12.16
N ALA A 73 -17.42 13.53 12.75
CA ALA A 73 -17.61 13.07 14.13
C ALA A 73 -16.87 13.94 15.17
N GLY A 74 -16.26 15.06 14.76
CA GLY A 74 -15.57 16.00 15.64
C GLY A 74 -14.17 15.55 16.09
N LYS A 75 -13.61 14.49 15.48
CA LYS A 75 -12.24 14.03 15.75
C LYS A 75 -11.23 14.97 15.10
N LYS A 76 -10.02 14.95 15.64
CA LYS A 76 -8.84 15.71 15.21
C LYS A 76 -7.72 14.76 14.75
N PRO A 77 -6.72 15.25 14.00
CA PRO A 77 -5.54 14.47 13.68
C PRO A 77 -4.93 13.85 14.93
N GLY A 78 -4.75 12.51 14.93
CA GLY A 78 -4.19 11.76 16.04
C GLY A 78 -5.17 11.27 17.11
N ASP A 79 -6.46 11.69 17.07
CA ASP A 79 -7.47 11.16 18.01
C ASP A 79 -7.77 9.67 17.78
N VAL A 80 -7.66 9.22 16.53
CA VAL A 80 -7.71 7.81 16.12
C VAL A 80 -6.50 7.58 15.21
N MET A 81 -5.74 6.52 15.45
CA MET A 81 -4.59 6.21 14.60
C MET A 81 -5.07 5.77 13.22
N LEU A 82 -4.44 6.24 12.15
CA LEU A 82 -4.75 5.83 10.79
C LEU A 82 -3.51 5.24 10.12
N MET A 83 -3.73 4.19 9.34
CA MET A 83 -2.72 3.61 8.47
C MET A 83 -3.32 3.26 7.10
N SER A 84 -2.53 3.39 6.04
CA SER A 84 -2.87 2.81 4.74
C SER A 84 -1.70 2.12 4.05
N SER A 85 -1.97 1.40 2.96
CA SER A 85 -0.97 0.51 2.34
C SER A 85 -0.94 0.54 0.81
N ASN A 86 -0.76 1.70 0.18
CA ASN A 86 -0.34 1.74 -1.23
C ASN A 86 0.69 2.82 -1.58
N GLY A 87 0.82 3.89 -0.79
CA GLY A 87 1.80 4.95 -1.01
C GLY A 87 1.31 6.10 -1.89
N ALA A 88 0.01 6.21 -2.16
CA ALA A 88 -0.49 7.25 -3.07
C ALA A 88 -0.25 8.67 -2.51
N PRO A 89 -0.15 9.70 -3.38
CA PRO A 89 0.18 11.08 -2.97
C PRO A 89 -0.71 11.61 -1.84
N VAL A 90 -2.01 11.31 -1.90
CA VAL A 90 -2.96 11.70 -0.86
C VAL A 90 -2.65 11.11 0.52
N GLY A 91 -2.06 9.90 0.59
CA GLY A 91 -1.62 9.28 1.85
C GLY A 91 -0.44 10.02 2.46
N LEU A 92 0.56 10.37 1.64
CA LEU A 92 1.70 11.17 2.10
C LEU A 92 1.26 12.57 2.56
N ASP A 93 0.29 13.18 1.88
CA ASP A 93 -0.29 14.44 2.33
C ASP A 93 -1.05 14.30 3.66
N LEU A 94 -1.75 13.19 3.88
CA LEU A 94 -2.38 12.91 5.17
C LEU A 94 -1.34 12.69 6.29
N ILE A 95 -0.19 12.08 5.99
CA ILE A 95 0.95 12.00 6.93
C ILE A 95 1.43 13.41 7.29
N ARG A 96 1.67 14.27 6.29
CA ARG A 96 2.11 15.66 6.51
C ARG A 96 1.11 16.47 7.35
N LYS A 97 -0.19 16.22 7.14
CA LYS A 97 -1.29 16.84 7.91
C LYS A 97 -1.49 16.23 9.30
N GLY A 98 -0.78 15.14 9.64
CA GLY A 98 -0.87 14.45 10.92
C GLY A 98 -2.09 13.54 11.09
N TRP A 99 -2.87 13.35 10.02
CA TRP A 99 -4.02 12.44 10.03
C TRP A 99 -3.60 10.99 9.93
N LEU A 100 -2.59 10.69 9.12
CA LEU A 100 -2.12 9.33 8.86
C LEU A 100 -0.80 9.08 9.60
N ASN A 101 -0.75 8.04 10.43
CA ASN A 101 0.43 7.69 11.22
C ASN A 101 1.48 6.96 10.36
N ALA A 102 1.03 6.10 9.45
CA ALA A 102 1.90 5.34 8.56
C ALA A 102 1.22 5.05 7.22
N GLU A 103 2.02 5.04 6.15
CA GLU A 103 1.63 4.58 4.83
C GLU A 103 2.62 3.50 4.39
N ILE A 104 2.15 2.30 4.03
CA ILE A 104 3.01 1.23 3.54
C ILE A 104 2.93 1.24 2.02
N GLU A 105 3.93 1.83 1.35
CA GLU A 105 3.87 1.93 -0.09
C GLU A 105 4.09 0.59 -0.79
N GLN A 106 3.37 0.39 -1.91
CA GLN A 106 3.81 -0.50 -2.96
C GLN A 106 4.74 0.27 -3.92
N PRO A 107 5.84 -0.31 -4.41
CA PRO A 107 6.83 0.42 -5.18
C PRO A 107 6.40 0.57 -6.66
N LEU A 108 5.41 1.43 -6.92
CA LEU A 108 4.74 1.56 -8.23
C LEU A 108 5.73 1.75 -9.39
N TYR A 109 6.68 2.68 -9.26
CA TYR A 109 7.67 2.94 -10.30
C TYR A 109 8.55 1.72 -10.59
N ALA A 110 8.95 0.98 -9.55
CA ALA A 110 9.77 -0.22 -9.73
C ALA A 110 8.96 -1.36 -10.36
N GLN A 111 7.69 -1.53 -10.01
CA GLN A 111 6.81 -2.51 -10.66
C GLN A 111 6.68 -2.23 -12.16
N ALA A 112 6.47 -0.96 -12.54
CA ALA A 112 6.43 -0.55 -13.94
C ALA A 112 7.79 -0.71 -14.66
N ALA A 113 8.89 -0.30 -14.00
CA ALA A 113 10.24 -0.43 -14.53
C ALA A 113 10.61 -1.89 -14.77
N ALA A 114 10.30 -2.81 -13.86
CA ALA A 114 10.55 -4.24 -14.04
C ALA A 114 9.86 -4.78 -15.31
N VAL A 115 8.61 -4.41 -15.56
CA VAL A 115 7.91 -4.82 -16.80
C VAL A 115 8.66 -4.32 -18.04
N ALA A 116 9.12 -3.07 -18.04
CA ALA A 116 9.91 -2.53 -19.15
C ALA A 116 11.27 -3.22 -19.30
N MET A 117 11.98 -3.45 -18.19
CA MET A 117 13.28 -4.15 -18.17
C MET A 117 13.20 -5.54 -18.80
N PHE A 118 12.13 -6.30 -18.55
CA PHE A 118 11.99 -7.67 -19.06
C PHE A 118 11.23 -7.77 -20.39
N MET A 119 10.72 -6.67 -20.93
CA MET A 119 9.85 -6.68 -22.12
C MET A 119 10.51 -7.32 -23.34
N ASP A 120 11.78 -7.05 -23.60
CA ASP A 120 12.51 -7.66 -24.72
C ASP A 120 12.57 -9.19 -24.61
N LYS A 121 12.81 -9.73 -23.41
CA LYS A 121 12.80 -11.19 -23.19
C LYS A 121 11.41 -11.76 -23.39
N ILE A 122 10.37 -11.07 -22.91
CA ILE A 122 8.96 -11.48 -23.07
C ILE A 122 8.60 -11.56 -24.56
N VAL A 123 8.84 -10.49 -25.31
CA VAL A 123 8.50 -10.39 -26.75
C VAL A 123 9.28 -11.41 -27.57
N LYS A 124 10.57 -11.62 -27.25
CA LYS A 124 11.43 -12.60 -27.93
C LYS A 124 11.23 -14.04 -27.42
N LYS A 125 10.31 -14.27 -26.48
CA LYS A 125 10.04 -15.57 -25.84
C LYS A 125 11.31 -16.21 -25.24
N GLN A 126 12.20 -15.37 -24.71
CA GLN A 126 13.41 -15.80 -24.04
C GLN A 126 13.13 -16.15 -22.58
N GLU A 127 13.96 -17.01 -22.01
CA GLU A 127 13.90 -17.37 -20.60
C GLU A 127 14.17 -16.15 -19.71
N ILE A 128 13.32 -15.95 -18.70
CA ILE A 128 13.56 -15.03 -17.59
C ILE A 128 14.14 -15.88 -16.44
N LYS A 129 15.41 -15.66 -16.12
CA LYS A 129 16.12 -16.46 -15.10
C LYS A 129 15.69 -16.05 -13.69
N PRO A 130 15.35 -17.01 -12.80
CA PRO A 130 15.20 -16.74 -11.37
C PRO A 130 16.47 -16.13 -10.77
N GLY A 131 16.31 -15.23 -9.80
CA GLY A 131 17.43 -14.54 -9.17
C GLY A 131 17.08 -13.18 -8.59
N GLU A 132 18.09 -12.49 -8.11
CA GLU A 132 17.96 -11.13 -7.58
C GLU A 132 18.31 -10.10 -8.67
N TYR A 133 17.48 -9.06 -8.77
CA TYR A 133 17.63 -7.96 -9.71
C TYR A 133 17.52 -6.64 -8.96
N ASP A 134 18.30 -5.65 -9.37
CA ASP A 134 18.13 -4.27 -8.91
C ASP A 134 17.10 -3.58 -9.82
N VAL A 135 15.99 -3.14 -9.23
CA VAL A 135 14.95 -2.37 -9.92
C VAL A 135 14.79 -1.03 -9.20
N LEU A 136 15.40 0.02 -9.75
CA LEU A 136 15.40 1.38 -9.18
C LEU A 136 15.97 1.45 -7.75
N GLY A 137 17.02 0.69 -7.46
CA GLY A 137 17.64 0.61 -6.13
C GLY A 137 16.97 -0.40 -5.20
N LEU A 138 15.89 -1.07 -5.64
CA LEU A 138 15.18 -2.07 -4.85
C LEU A 138 15.61 -3.48 -5.23
N LYS A 139 16.08 -4.21 -4.22
CA LYS A 139 16.38 -5.64 -4.32
C LYS A 139 15.10 -6.43 -4.62
N SER A 140 14.94 -6.82 -5.87
CA SER A 140 13.77 -7.48 -6.43
C SER A 140 14.07 -8.94 -6.71
N THR A 141 13.16 -9.86 -6.38
CA THR A 141 13.39 -11.31 -6.53
C THR A 141 12.50 -11.87 -7.62
N VAL A 142 13.12 -12.49 -8.63
CA VAL A 142 12.42 -13.28 -9.64
C VAL A 142 12.39 -14.75 -9.23
N THR A 143 11.21 -15.35 -9.24
CA THR A 143 10.97 -16.77 -9.01
C THR A 143 10.22 -17.40 -10.18
N LYS A 144 10.28 -18.73 -10.29
CA LYS A 144 9.47 -19.50 -11.24
C LYS A 144 8.28 -20.08 -10.48
N GLU A 145 7.11 -19.54 -10.76
CA GLU A 145 5.86 -19.96 -10.14
C GLU A 145 5.06 -20.84 -11.10
N ALA A 146 3.98 -21.45 -10.59
CA ALA A 146 3.07 -22.25 -11.42
C ALA A 146 2.44 -21.43 -12.58
N TRP A 147 2.32 -20.11 -12.41
CA TRP A 147 1.80 -19.18 -13.41
C TRP A 147 2.90 -18.53 -14.28
N GLY A 148 4.17 -18.93 -14.14
CA GLY A 148 5.30 -18.42 -14.90
C GLY A 148 6.29 -17.60 -14.07
N PRO A 149 7.23 -16.87 -14.72
CA PRO A 149 8.16 -15.99 -14.04
C PRO A 149 7.42 -14.88 -13.27
N ASN A 150 7.78 -14.69 -12.00
CA ASN A 150 7.17 -13.71 -11.13
C ASN A 150 8.25 -12.87 -10.45
N ILE A 151 8.12 -11.53 -10.49
CA ILE A 151 9.02 -10.63 -9.77
C ILE A 151 8.32 -10.06 -8.53
N LYS A 152 8.97 -10.18 -7.37
CA LYS A 152 8.52 -9.58 -6.11
C LYS A 152 9.45 -8.42 -5.76
N ILE A 153 8.86 -7.25 -5.54
CA ILE A 153 9.57 -6.01 -5.21
C ILE A 153 9.09 -5.54 -3.84
N PRO A 154 10.00 -5.21 -2.90
CA PRO A 154 9.61 -4.82 -1.54
C PRO A 154 8.95 -3.44 -1.51
N GLY A 155 7.89 -3.31 -0.71
CA GLY A 155 7.36 -2.01 -0.28
C GLY A 155 8.16 -1.42 0.89
N ALA A 156 7.75 -0.24 1.36
CA ALA A 156 8.39 0.46 2.46
C ALA A 156 7.36 1.15 3.37
N ALA A 157 7.66 1.24 4.67
CA ALA A 157 6.88 2.05 5.60
C ALA A 157 7.30 3.52 5.50
N ILE A 158 6.31 4.38 5.34
CA ILE A 158 6.42 5.82 5.27
C ILE A 158 5.76 6.41 6.52
N THR A 159 6.49 7.25 7.22
CA THR A 159 6.04 7.99 8.41
C THR A 159 6.48 9.44 8.25
N LYS A 160 6.16 10.28 9.24
CA LYS A 160 6.52 11.71 9.19
C LYS A 160 8.03 11.93 9.04
N GLU A 161 8.86 11.02 9.53
CA GLU A 161 10.32 11.11 9.53
C GLU A 161 10.92 10.97 8.13
N ASN A 162 10.26 10.26 7.21
CA ASN A 162 10.79 9.96 5.88
C ASN A 162 9.82 10.32 4.73
N VAL A 163 8.68 10.94 5.02
CA VAL A 163 7.61 11.24 4.04
C VAL A 163 8.09 12.02 2.82
N ASP A 164 9.16 12.80 2.94
CA ASP A 164 9.71 13.61 1.84
C ASP A 164 10.80 12.89 1.02
N ASN A 165 11.08 11.62 1.28
CA ASN A 165 12.04 10.84 0.51
C ASN A 165 11.58 10.75 -0.96
N PRO A 166 12.36 11.28 -1.92
CA PRO A 166 11.97 11.31 -3.33
C PRO A 166 11.81 9.93 -3.97
N ALA A 167 12.35 8.87 -3.37
CA ALA A 167 12.19 7.50 -3.87
C ALA A 167 10.74 6.98 -3.75
N PHE A 168 9.96 7.51 -2.80
CA PHE A 168 8.57 7.11 -2.63
C PHE A 168 7.70 7.69 -3.73
N TRP A 169 6.93 6.83 -4.41
CA TRP A 169 6.24 7.21 -5.65
C TRP A 169 5.15 8.27 -5.40
N GLY A 170 4.59 8.32 -4.19
CA GLY A 170 3.65 9.34 -3.76
C GLY A 170 4.21 10.77 -3.80
N ASN A 171 5.54 10.93 -3.77
CA ASN A 171 6.21 12.24 -3.93
C ASN A 171 6.34 12.69 -5.38
N GLN A 172 5.91 11.86 -6.35
CA GLN A 172 5.84 12.20 -7.77
C GLN A 172 7.17 12.69 -8.37
N LYS A 173 8.29 12.13 -7.88
CA LYS A 173 9.63 12.33 -8.42
C LYS A 173 10.09 11.04 -9.12
N PRO A 174 9.61 10.77 -10.35
CA PRO A 174 9.97 9.54 -11.04
C PRO A 174 11.48 9.48 -11.29
N PRO A 175 12.06 8.27 -11.39
CA PRO A 175 13.46 8.10 -11.74
C PRO A 175 13.76 8.77 -13.10
N THR A 176 14.90 9.45 -13.18
CA THR A 176 15.32 10.15 -14.41
C THR A 176 16.16 9.28 -15.33
N ASP A 177 16.78 8.22 -14.77
CA ASP A 177 17.61 7.31 -15.53
C ASP A 177 16.75 6.46 -16.48
N THR A 178 17.28 6.21 -17.67
CA THR A 178 16.59 5.37 -18.65
C THR A 178 16.56 3.92 -18.15
N VAL A 179 15.36 3.35 -18.09
CA VAL A 179 15.17 1.92 -17.83
C VAL A 179 15.81 1.12 -18.98
N LYS A 180 16.77 0.25 -18.65
CA LYS A 180 17.46 -0.59 -19.63
C LYS A 180 16.88 -1.99 -19.63
N SER A 181 16.82 -2.62 -20.82
CA SER A 181 16.44 -4.02 -20.96
C SER A 181 17.43 -4.94 -20.22
N VAL A 182 16.91 -6.02 -19.64
CA VAL A 182 17.74 -7.11 -19.13
C VAL A 182 18.31 -7.92 -20.29
N GLU A 183 19.63 -8.06 -20.35
CA GLU A 183 20.34 -8.87 -21.35
C GLU A 183 20.17 -10.37 -21.16
#